data_AF-A0A2V8MNF1-F1
#
_entry.id   AF-A0A2V8MNF1-F1
#
_cell.length_a   1.000
_cell.length_b   1.000
_cell.length_c   1.000
_cell.angle_alpha   90.00
_cell.angle_beta   90.00
_cell.angle_gamma   90.00
#
_symmetry.space_group_name_H-M   'P 1'
#
loop_
_entity.id
_entity.type
_entity.pdbx_description
1 polymer ?
#
loop_
_entity_poly.entity_id
_entity_poly.type
_entity_poly.pdbx_seq_one_letter_code
_entity_poly.pdbx_strand_id
1 'polypeptide(L)' 'MAISEDGTRLLVLTYTDAVEYSMDFKQQQKIRLNFLQQQESVAYLPGSRSFVYTTERLLPVLPQWIMRVDCAE' A
#
# COMPACT_ATOMS: atom_id res chain seq x y z
N MET A 1 0.23 -8.33 1.20
CA MET A 1 1.64 -7.92 1.28
C MET A 1 2.23 -7.91 -0.13
N ALA A 2 3.20 -7.06 -0.42
CA ALA A 2 3.90 -7.00 -1.71
C ALA A 2 5.41 -6.78 -1.49
N ILE A 3 6.22 -7.29 -2.41
CA ILE A 3 7.67 -7.05 -2.46
C ILE A 3 7.94 -6.14 -3.67
N SER A 4 8.86 -5.18 -3.51
CA SER A 4 9.26 -4.26 -4.58
C SER A 4 9.95 -5.00 -5.73
N GLU A 5 9.92 -4.40 -6.92
CA GLU A 5 10.56 -4.94 -8.13
C GLU A 5 12.07 -5.16 -7.96
N ASP A 6 12.72 -4.24 -7.23
CA ASP A 6 14.13 -4.30 -6.84
C ASP A 6 14.42 -5.29 -5.68
N GLY A 7 13.39 -5.90 -5.09
CA GLY A 7 13.51 -6.80 -3.94
C GLY A 7 14.00 -6.17 -2.64
N THR A 8 14.16 -4.84 -2.57
CA THR A 8 14.72 -4.14 -1.41
C THR A 8 13.71 -3.81 -0.31
N ARG A 9 12.41 -3.79 -0.63
CA ARG A 9 11.34 -3.30 0.24
C ARG A 9 10.13 -4.22 0.30
N LEU A 10 9.57 -4.33 1.50
CA LEU A 10 8.38 -5.13 1.82
C LEU A 10 7.24 -4.20 2.25
N LEU A 11 6.13 -4.24 1.53
CA LEU A 11 4.92 -3.49 1.86
C LEU A 11 3.88 -4.40 2.54
N VAL A 12 3.49 -4.02 3.75
CA VAL A 12 2.46 -4.70 4.54
C VAL A 12 1.25 -3.78 4.67
N LEU A 13 0.09 -4.21 4.16
CA LEU A 13 -1.17 -3.57 4.50
C LEU A 13 -1.61 -4.00 5.90
N THR A 14 -2.19 -3.06 6.63
CA THR A 14 -2.92 -3.29 7.88
C THR A 14 -4.35 -2.76 7.73
N TYR A 15 -5.19 -2.93 8.75
CA TYR A 15 -6.58 -2.44 8.75
C TYR A 15 -6.71 -0.92 8.61
N THR A 16 -5.70 -0.14 9.00
CA THR A 16 -5.76 1.34 9.02
C THR A 16 -4.71 2.04 8.18
N ASP A 17 -3.58 1.37 7.92
CA ASP A 17 -2.37 1.96 7.35
C ASP A 17 -1.61 0.94 6.50
N ALA A 18 -0.67 1.41 5.68
CA ALA A 18 0.40 0.58 5.14
C ALA A 18 1.69 0.81 5.95
N VAL A 19 2.53 -0.22 6.05
CA VAL A 19 3.89 -0.12 6.57
C VAL A 19 4.85 -0.67 5.53
N GLU A 20 5.77 0.17 5.06
CA GLU A 20 6.87 -0.24 4.19
C GLU A 20 8.10 -0.49 5.06
N TYR A 21 8.79 -1.61 4.82
CA TYR A 21 10.02 -2.02 5.50
C TYR A 21 11.15 -2.17 4.49
N SER A 22 12.39 -1.84 4.89
CA SER A 22 13.57 -2.39 4.23
C SER A 22 13.65 -3.91 4.47
N MET A 23 14.22 -4.68 3.54
CA MET A 23 14.36 -6.14 3.72
C MET A 23 15.28 -6.57 4.86
N ASP A 24 16.13 -5.67 5.37
CA ASP A 24 16.90 -5.90 6.60
C ASP A 24 16.15 -5.48 7.88
N PHE A 25 14.90 -5.02 7.73
CA PHE A 25 13.97 -4.55 8.77
C PHE A 25 14.51 -3.42 9.66
N LYS A 26 15.59 -2.74 9.26
CA LYS A 26 16.16 -1.60 10.02
C LYS A 26 15.44 -0.29 9.77
N GLN A 27 14.80 -0.14 8.62
CA GLN A 27 14.02 1.04 8.26
C GLN A 27 12.56 0.65 8.10
N GLN A 28 11.67 1.50 8.62
CA GLN A 28 10.22 1.39 8.42
C GLN A 28 9.62 2.77 8.15
N GLN A 29 8.64 2.81 7.26
CA GLN A 29 7.84 3.99 6.97
C GLN A 29 6.37 3.66 7.14
N LYS A 30 5.67 4.42 7.99
CA LYS A 30 4.23 4.31 8.13
C LYS A 30 3.54 5.21 7.11
N ILE A 31 2.70 4.62 6.27
CA ILE A 31 2.00 5.30 5.17
C ILE A 31 0.51 5.27 5.48
N ARG A 32 -0.08 6.46 5.72
CA ARG A 32 -1.50 6.58 6.04
C ARG A 32 -2.34 6.33 4.78
N LEU A 33 -3.35 5.48 4.90
CA LEU A 33 -4.25 5.13 3.80
C LEU A 33 -5.59 5.90 3.90
N ASN A 34 -6.27 6.04 2.76
CA ASN A 34 -7.50 6.85 2.69
C ASN A 34 -8.78 6.07 3.05
N PHE A 35 -8.84 4.76 2.77
CA PHE A 35 -9.85 3.83 3.29
C PHE A 35 -9.45 2.35 3.07
N LEU A 36 -9.95 1.42 3.92
CA LEU A 36 -9.82 -0.05 3.82
C LEU A 36 -10.75 -0.74 4.84
N GLN A 37 -11.69 -1.62 4.43
CA GLN A 37 -12.53 -2.38 5.39
C GLN A 37 -13.05 -3.79 4.99
N GLN A 38 -12.71 -4.49 3.90
CA GLN A 38 -11.49 -4.49 3.07
C GLN A 38 -11.68 -5.37 1.80
N GLN A 39 -10.79 -5.26 0.81
CA GLN A 39 -10.37 -6.42 0.00
C GLN A 39 -8.85 -6.30 -0.19
N GLU A 40 -8.05 -7.35 0.08
CA GLU A 40 -6.67 -7.16 0.59
C GLU A 40 -5.52 -7.28 -0.44
N SER A 41 -5.78 -7.12 -1.74
CA SER A 41 -4.70 -7.12 -2.72
C SER A 41 -3.87 -5.83 -2.65
N VAL A 42 -2.56 -5.97 -2.77
CA VAL A 42 -1.60 -4.86 -2.90
C VAL A 42 -0.52 -5.25 -3.89
N ALA A 43 -0.12 -4.31 -4.73
CA ALA A 43 0.98 -4.46 -5.67
C ALA A 43 1.72 -3.14 -5.83
N TYR A 44 3.05 -3.19 -5.88
CA TYR A 44 3.84 -2.07 -6.35
C TYR A 44 3.56 -1.81 -7.84
N LEU A 45 3.61 -0.55 -8.24
CA LEU A 45 3.70 -0.17 -9.64
C LEU A 45 5.18 -0.23 -10.10
N PRO A 46 5.45 -0.34 -11.42
CA PRO A 46 6.81 -0.40 -11.95
C PRO A 46 7.71 0.74 -11.44
N GLY A 47 8.96 0.42 -11.14
CA GLY A 47 9.90 1.34 -10.49
C GLY A 47 9.67 1.53 -8.98
N SER A 48 8.65 0.88 -8.39
CA SER A 48 8.44 0.76 -6.93
C SER A 48 8.44 2.09 -6.15
N ARG A 49 7.98 3.18 -6.77
CA ARG A 49 7.77 4.50 -6.14
C ARG A 49 6.31 4.77 -5.75
N SER A 50 5.43 3.84 -6.09
CA SER A 50 4.01 3.91 -5.82
C SER A 50 3.44 2.49 -5.77
N PHE A 51 2.31 2.33 -5.10
CA PHE A 51 1.59 1.08 -5.04
C PHE A 51 0.10 1.30 -5.27
N VAL A 52 -0.57 0.24 -5.70
CA VAL A 52 -2.02 0.15 -5.72
C VAL A 52 -2.49 -0.86 -4.69
N TYR A 53 -3.61 -0.56 -4.05
CA TYR A 53 -4.26 -1.46 -3.11
C TYR A 53 -5.76 -1.47 -3.35
N THR A 54 -6.41 -2.62 -3.14
CA THR A 54 -7.87 -2.72 -3.22
C THR A 54 -8.51 -2.29 -1.90
N THR A 55 -9.72 -1.73 -1.96
CA THR A 55 -10.52 -1.35 -0.79
C THR A 55 -11.98 -1.69 -1.00
N GLU A 56 -12.70 -1.85 0.10
CA GLU A 56 -14.16 -1.86 0.08
C GLU A 56 -14.75 -0.53 -0.39
N ARG A 57 -15.94 -0.62 -0.99
CA ARG A 57 -16.66 0.50 -1.59
C ARG A 57 -17.61 1.16 -0.60
N LEU A 58 -17.18 2.24 0.05
CA LEU A 58 -18.06 3.11 0.83
C LEU A 58 -18.92 4.00 -0.08
N LEU A 59 -20.16 3.58 -0.38
CA LEU A 59 -21.15 4.47 -0.98
C LEU A 59 -21.78 5.38 0.11
N PRO A 60 -21.99 6.69 -0.16
CA PRO A 60 -21.75 7.42 -1.40
C PRO A 60 -20.35 8.06 -1.51
N VAL A 61 -19.47 7.86 -0.54
CA VAL A 61 -18.25 8.67 -0.31
C VAL A 61 -17.11 8.37 -1.31
N LEU A 62 -16.91 7.10 -1.69
CA LEU A 62 -15.83 6.67 -2.57
C LEU A 62 -16.37 5.75 -3.69
N PRO A 63 -16.27 6.15 -4.97
CA PRO A 63 -16.70 5.31 -6.09
C PRO A 63 -15.64 4.27 -6.52
N GLN A 64 -14.40 4.38 -6.03
CA GLN A 64 -13.24 3.63 -6.49
C GLN A 64 -12.94 2.41 -5.60
N TRP A 65 -12.59 1.29 -6.22
CA TRP A 65 -12.23 0.03 -5.55
C TRP A 65 -10.71 -0.20 -5.48
N ILE A 66 -9.96 0.48 -6.35
CA ILE A 66 -8.50 0.43 -6.42
C ILE A 66 -8.01 1.82 -6.09
N MET A 67 -7.22 1.92 -5.03
CA MET A 67 -6.60 3.14 -4.56
C MET A 67 -5.13 3.13 -4.96
N ARG A 68 -4.60 4.27 -5.37
CA ARG A 68 -3.15 4.47 -5.60
C ARG A 68 -2.58 5.30 -4.45
N VAL A 69 -1.37 4.95 -4.04
CA VAL A 69 -0.53 5.75 -3.15
C VAL A 69 0.82 5.94 -3.83
N ASP A 70 1.25 7.20 -3.91
CA ASP A 70 2.62 7.55 -4.28
C ASP A 70 3.44 7.67 -3.00
N CYS A 71 4.54 6.92 -2.91
CA CYS A 71 5.44 6.98 -1.76
C CYS A 71 6.26 8.27 -1.87
N ALA A 72 6.41 9.01 -0.77
CA ALA A 72 7.37 10.11 -0.71
C ALA A 72 8.80 9.55 -0.76
N GLU A 73 9.70 10.29 -1.41
CA GLU A 73 11.15 9.97 -1.47
C GLU A 73 11.84 10.05 -0.10
#